data_AF-A0A1H2M917-F1
#
_entry.id   AF-A0A1H2M917-F1
#
_cell.length_a   1.000
_cell.length_b   1.000
_cell.length_c   1.000
_cell.angle_alpha   90.00
_cell.angle_beta   90.00
_cell.angle_gamma   90.00
#
_symmetry.space_group_name_H-M   'P 1'
#
loop_
_entity.id
_entity.type
_entity.pdbx_description
1 polymer ?
#
loop_
_entity_poly.entity_id
_entity_poly.type
_entity_poly.pdbx_seq_one_letter_code
_entity_poly.pdbx_strand_id
1 'polypeptide(L)'
;MTTTGTDQAQDPRNVALRVLHWLEAGYPDGIPRQDRFPLVALLRRRLTDEQTRQIAADLTAPGAVETRGDDPITADEIERLVERQLRESPSPEDVARVSARLAAGGWPLADSLDGPAGEDG
;
A
#
# COMPACT_ATOMS: atom_id res chain seq x y z
N MET A 1 -31.28 15.81 12.64
CA MET A 1 -30.28 15.30 13.61
C MET A 1 -29.10 14.78 12.80
N THR A 2 -27.92 15.39 13.03
CA THR A 2 -26.53 14.93 12.80
C THR A 2 -26.08 14.30 11.45
N THR A 3 -25.31 15.09 10.68
CA THR A 3 -23.99 14.86 10.04
C THR A 3 -23.46 13.43 9.83
N THR A 4 -22.93 13.13 8.62
CA THR A 4 -21.54 12.63 8.38
C THR A 4 -21.21 12.65 6.88
N GLY A 5 -20.09 13.27 6.51
CA GLY A 5 -19.51 13.22 5.16
C GLY A 5 -18.50 12.10 5.02
N THR A 6 -18.47 11.42 3.86
CA THR A 6 -17.50 10.34 3.58
C THR A 6 -16.91 10.43 2.16
N ASP A 7 -17.07 11.55 1.46
CA ASP A 7 -16.45 11.78 0.13
C ASP A 7 -15.04 12.38 0.23
N GLN A 8 -14.26 11.95 1.23
CA GLN A 8 -12.84 12.30 1.38
C GLN A 8 -11.95 11.04 1.38
N ALA A 9 -12.56 9.85 1.40
CA ALA A 9 -11.86 8.56 1.34
C ALA A 9 -11.46 8.16 -0.10
N GLN A 10 -12.00 8.82 -1.13
CA GLN A 10 -11.71 8.52 -2.53
C GLN A 10 -10.72 9.51 -3.18
N ASP A 11 -10.31 10.59 -2.49
CA ASP A 11 -9.36 11.53 -3.07
C ASP A 11 -7.97 10.87 -3.18
N PRO A 12 -7.45 10.67 -4.41
CA PRO A 12 -6.26 9.86 -4.63
C PRO A 12 -5.01 10.44 -3.96
N ARG A 13 -4.98 11.77 -3.72
CA ARG A 13 -3.86 12.43 -3.04
C ARG A 13 -3.85 12.13 -1.54
N ASN A 14 -5.02 12.03 -0.92
CA ASN A 14 -5.15 11.71 0.50
C ASN A 14 -4.82 10.25 0.82
N VAL A 15 -5.05 9.35 -0.13
CA VAL A 15 -4.68 7.93 0.02
C VAL A 15 -3.18 7.76 -0.11
N ALA A 16 -2.55 8.41 -1.09
CA ALA A 16 -1.11 8.36 -1.29
C ALA A 16 -0.34 8.85 -0.05
N LEU A 17 -0.68 10.03 0.47
CA LEU A 17 -0.04 10.59 1.67
C LEU A 17 -0.17 9.68 2.91
N ARG A 18 -1.30 8.99 3.06
CA ARG A 18 -1.48 8.01 4.14
C ARG A 18 -0.57 6.79 3.95
N VAL A 19 -0.48 6.27 2.72
CA VAL A 19 0.45 5.18 2.34
C VAL A 19 1.88 5.54 2.69
N LEU A 20 2.32 6.74 2.35
CA LEU A 20 3.66 7.23 2.71
C LEU A 20 3.86 7.20 4.22
N HIS A 21 2.95 7.80 4.99
CA HIS A 21 3.07 7.87 6.45
C HIS A 21 3.16 6.48 7.10
N TRP A 22 2.39 5.51 6.60
CA TRP A 22 2.45 4.12 7.05
C TRP A 22 3.76 3.43 6.67
N LEU A 23 4.30 3.72 5.48
CA LEU A 23 5.60 3.24 5.05
C LEU A 23 6.73 3.84 5.87
N GLU A 24 6.66 5.13 6.22
CA GLU A 24 7.64 5.77 7.11
C GLU A 24 7.64 5.13 8.50
N ALA A 25 6.47 4.77 9.04
CA ALA A 25 6.34 4.13 10.34
C ALA A 25 6.75 2.64 10.33
N GLY A 26 6.43 1.92 9.25
CA GLY A 26 6.73 0.48 9.11
C GLY A 26 8.15 0.18 8.59
N TYR A 27 8.75 1.11 7.86
CA TYR A 27 10.06 0.98 7.21
C TYR A 27 10.91 2.25 7.38
N PRO A 28 11.30 2.61 8.61
CA PRO A 28 12.06 3.85 8.85
C PRO A 28 13.44 3.87 8.18
N ASP A 29 13.98 2.68 7.88
CA ASP A 29 15.28 2.45 7.21
C ASP A 29 15.13 2.19 5.69
N GLY A 30 13.89 2.21 5.18
CA GLY A 30 13.56 1.85 3.80
C GLY A 30 13.05 0.42 3.65
N ILE A 31 12.49 0.14 2.46
CA ILE A 31 11.78 -1.12 2.18
C ILE A 31 12.75 -2.15 1.58
N PRO A 32 13.01 -3.27 2.26
CA PRO A 32 13.90 -4.30 1.74
C PRO A 32 13.29 -4.99 0.52
N ARG A 33 14.13 -5.39 -0.45
CA ARG A 33 13.69 -5.99 -1.73
C ARG A 33 12.67 -7.12 -1.57
N GLN A 34 12.82 -7.96 -0.54
CA GLN A 34 11.93 -9.09 -0.23
C GLN A 34 10.49 -8.65 0.11
N ASP A 35 10.34 -7.47 0.72
CA ASP A 35 9.04 -6.95 1.16
C ASP A 35 8.37 -6.09 0.07
N ARG A 36 9.08 -5.73 -1.01
CA ARG A 36 8.51 -4.87 -2.09
C ARG A 36 7.43 -5.58 -2.88
N PHE A 37 7.64 -6.85 -3.22
CA PHE A 37 6.66 -7.65 -3.96
C PHE A 37 5.34 -7.85 -3.19
N PRO A 38 5.33 -8.37 -1.95
CA PRO A 38 4.11 -8.46 -1.14
C PRO A 38 3.49 -7.09 -0.84
N LEU A 39 4.30 -6.02 -0.72
CA LEU A 39 3.79 -4.66 -0.52
C LEU A 39 3.00 -4.15 -1.73
N VAL A 40 3.60 -4.19 -2.92
CA VAL A 40 2.91 -3.78 -4.17
C VAL A 40 1.64 -4.60 -4.35
N ALA A 41 1.69 -5.89 -4.00
CA ALA A 41 0.53 -6.75 -4.07
C ALA A 41 -0.63 -6.34 -3.16
N LEU A 42 -0.31 -5.90 -1.94
CA LEU A 42 -1.29 -5.37 -1.01
C LEU A 42 -1.86 -4.03 -1.50
N LEU A 43 -1.00 -3.14 -1.99
CA LEU A 43 -1.39 -1.83 -2.52
C LEU A 43 -2.35 -1.98 -3.70
N ARG A 44 -2.07 -2.88 -4.65
CA ARG A 44 -2.91 -3.18 -5.82
C ARG A 44 -4.30 -3.70 -5.50
N ARG A 45 -4.51 -4.31 -4.33
CA ARG A 45 -5.84 -4.80 -3.91
C ARG A 45 -6.78 -3.66 -3.53
N ARG A 46 -6.25 -2.49 -3.19
CA ARG A 46 -7.00 -1.30 -2.76
C ARG A 46 -6.91 -0.13 -3.72
N LEU A 47 -5.88 -0.11 -4.58
CA LEU A 47 -5.52 1.02 -5.42
C LEU A 47 -5.63 0.66 -6.90
N THR A 48 -6.09 1.62 -7.70
CA THR A 48 -6.05 1.55 -9.16
C THR A 48 -4.62 1.69 -9.69
N ASP A 49 -4.37 1.31 -10.95
CA ASP A 49 -3.07 1.52 -11.61
C ASP A 49 -2.61 2.98 -11.55
N GLU A 50 -3.52 3.94 -11.73
CA GLU A 50 -3.19 5.37 -11.67
C GLU A 50 -2.75 5.80 -10.27
N GLN A 51 -3.47 5.35 -9.24
CA GLN A 51 -3.09 5.62 -7.85
C GLN A 51 -1.74 4.97 -7.50
N THR A 52 -1.48 3.77 -8.03
CA THR A 52 -0.21 3.07 -7.83
C THR A 52 0.95 3.85 -8.46
N ARG A 53 0.77 4.37 -9.69
CA ARG A 53 1.76 5.23 -10.35
C ARG A 53 1.99 6.55 -9.61
N GLN A 54 0.93 7.18 -9.09
CA GLN A 54 1.05 8.39 -8.27
C GLN A 54 1.81 8.13 -6.97
N ILE A 55 1.48 7.06 -6.26
CA ILE A 55 2.18 6.65 -5.04
C ILE A 55 3.65 6.32 -5.33
N ALA A 56 3.91 5.61 -6.42
CA ALA A 56 5.26 5.33 -6.88
C ALA A 56 6.06 6.61 -7.13
N ALA A 57 5.47 7.59 -7.81
CA ALA A 57 6.11 8.88 -8.05
C ALA A 57 6.42 9.63 -6.74
N ASP A 58 5.49 9.63 -5.79
CA ASP A 58 5.67 10.29 -4.50
C ASP A 58 6.70 9.58 -3.61
N LEU A 59 6.73 8.24 -3.64
CA LEU A 59 7.75 7.43 -2.96
C LEU A 59 9.15 7.63 -3.54
N THR A 60 9.25 7.95 -4.82
CA THR A 60 10.53 8.30 -5.48
C THR A 60 10.91 9.77 -5.34
N ALA A 61 10.06 10.60 -4.74
CA ALA A 61 10.33 12.02 -4.58
C ALA A 61 11.53 12.25 -3.64
N PRO A 62 12.36 13.27 -3.90
CA PRO A 62 13.53 13.55 -3.07
C PRO A 62 13.10 13.86 -1.63
N GLY A 63 13.57 13.06 -0.68
CA GLY A 63 13.24 13.18 0.75
C GLY A 63 12.20 12.17 1.24
N ALA A 64 11.62 11.36 0.35
CA ALA A 64 10.77 10.23 0.74
C ALA A 64 11.57 9.12 1.42
N VAL A 65 10.93 8.34 2.30
CA VAL A 65 11.58 7.25 3.06
C VAL A 65 12.27 6.22 2.17
N GLU A 66 11.76 6.01 0.96
CA GLU A 66 12.37 5.06 0.02
C GLU A 66 13.68 5.58 -0.57
N THR A 67 13.91 6.89 -0.56
CA THR A 67 15.20 7.50 -0.94
C THR A 67 16.27 7.40 0.14
N ARG A 68 15.91 6.95 1.36
CA ARG A 68 16.82 6.83 2.50
C ARG A 68 17.58 5.49 2.53
N GLY A 69 17.05 4.45 1.89
CA GLY A 69 17.70 3.14 1.81
C GLY A 69 18.80 3.06 0.75
N ASP A 70 19.67 2.04 0.85
CA ASP A 70 20.76 1.77 -0.11
C ASP A 70 20.24 1.45 -1.53
N ASP A 71 19.00 0.97 -1.62
CA ASP A 71 18.33 0.66 -2.88
C ASP A 71 16.91 1.24 -2.87
N PRO A 72 16.71 2.47 -3.40
CA PRO A 72 15.40 3.08 -3.46
C PRO A 72 14.49 2.30 -4.41
N ILE A 73 13.23 2.09 -4.03
CA ILE A 73 12.25 1.62 -5.01
C ILE A 73 12.08 2.71 -6.08
N THR A 74 11.93 2.30 -7.32
CA THR A 74 11.65 3.22 -8.43
C THR A 74 10.26 2.97 -8.99
N ALA A 75 9.70 3.95 -9.69
CA ALA A 75 8.42 3.77 -10.36
C ALA A 75 8.44 2.61 -11.36
N ASP A 76 9.53 2.46 -12.10
CA ASP A 76 9.78 1.35 -13.02
C ASP A 76 9.86 -0.01 -12.29
N GLU A 77 10.45 -0.07 -11.09
CA GLU A 77 10.42 -1.28 -10.26
C GLU A 77 9.00 -1.62 -9.80
N ILE A 78 8.20 -0.62 -9.41
CA ILE A 78 6.80 -0.83 -9.02
C ILE A 78 6.01 -1.39 -10.21
N GLU A 79 6.18 -0.85 -11.41
CA GLU A 79 5.54 -1.39 -12.62
C GLU A 79 5.95 -2.84 -12.88
N ARG A 80 7.24 -3.17 -12.78
CA ARG A 80 7.72 -4.56 -12.89
C ARG A 80 7.10 -5.47 -11.84
N LEU A 81 6.96 -5.01 -10.60
CA LEU A 81 6.37 -5.77 -9.50
C LEU A 81 4.86 -5.99 -9.72
N VAL A 82 4.14 -4.98 -10.22
CA VAL A 82 2.73 -5.09 -10.62
C VAL A 82 2.56 -6.12 -11.74
N GLU A 83 3.40 -6.03 -12.77
CA GLU A 83 3.44 -6.98 -13.87
C GLU A 83 3.79 -8.40 -13.44
N ARG A 84 4.73 -8.54 -12.49
CA ARG A 84 5.07 -9.81 -11.88
C ARG A 84 3.91 -10.37 -11.09
N GLN A 85 3.18 -9.52 -10.36
CA GLN A 85 2.04 -9.93 -9.54
C GLN A 85 0.90 -10.55 -10.37
N LEU A 86 0.71 -10.06 -11.60
CA LEU A 86 -0.27 -10.64 -12.54
C LEU A 86 0.05 -12.09 -12.91
N ARG A 87 1.32 -12.50 -12.78
CA ARG A 87 1.83 -13.83 -13.14
C ARG A 87 2.11 -14.71 -11.93
N GLU A 88 2.50 -14.10 -10.81
CA GLU A 88 2.93 -14.75 -9.58
C GLU A 88 2.27 -14.06 -8.38
N SER A 89 1.79 -14.82 -7.40
CA SER A 89 1.32 -14.24 -6.14
C SER A 89 2.42 -14.28 -5.08
N PRO A 90 2.56 -13.24 -4.24
CA PRO A 90 3.48 -13.30 -3.10
C PRO A 90 3.09 -14.43 -2.15
N SER A 91 4.08 -15.00 -1.47
CA SER A 91 3.83 -16.04 -0.47
C SER A 91 2.99 -15.48 0.68
N PRO A 92 2.09 -16.29 1.27
CA PRO A 92 1.24 -15.82 2.36
C PRO A 92 2.05 -15.33 3.58
N GLU A 93 3.23 -15.91 3.82
CA GLU A 93 4.15 -15.48 4.88
C GLU A 93 4.72 -14.08 4.65
N ASP A 94 5.11 -13.78 3.40
CA ASP A 94 5.62 -12.46 2.99
C ASP A 94 4.52 -11.40 3.13
N VAL A 95 3.31 -11.71 2.66
CA VAL A 95 2.13 -10.84 2.80
C VAL A 95 1.82 -10.59 4.27
N ALA A 96 1.81 -11.63 5.11
CA ALA A 96 1.55 -11.50 6.54
C ALA A 96 2.59 -10.63 7.25
N ARG A 97 3.87 -10.76 6.88
CA ARG A 97 4.96 -9.95 7.43
C ARG A 97 4.81 -8.48 7.08
N VAL A 98 4.59 -8.16 5.81
CA VAL A 98 4.39 -6.77 5.37
C VAL A 98 3.14 -6.17 5.98
N SER A 99 2.05 -6.95 5.98
CA SER A 99 0.81 -6.60 6.63
C SER A 99 0.99 -6.23 8.11
N ALA A 100 1.73 -7.05 8.88
CA ALA A 100 2.02 -6.77 10.28
C ALA A 100 2.84 -5.49 10.48
N ARG A 101 3.80 -5.21 9.60
CA ARG A 101 4.59 -3.96 9.62
C ARG A 101 3.73 -2.74 9.29
N LEU A 102 2.87 -2.84 8.27
CA LEU A 102 1.93 -1.79 7.92
C LEU A 102 0.92 -1.54 9.04
N ALA A 103 0.43 -2.60 9.68
CA ALA A 103 -0.48 -2.51 10.82
C ALA A 103 0.17 -1.81 12.03
N ALA A 104 1.46 -2.05 12.28
CA ALA A 104 2.21 -1.30 13.29
C ALA A 104 2.32 0.20 12.95
N GLY A 105 2.33 0.55 11.66
CA GLY A 105 2.25 1.93 11.18
C GLY A 105 0.84 2.54 11.26
N GLY A 106 -0.20 1.77 11.57
CA GLY A 106 -1.59 2.23 11.60
C GLY A 106 -2.35 2.03 10.28
N TRP A 107 -1.86 1.16 9.40
CA TRP A 107 -2.61 0.74 8.22
C TRP A 107 -3.89 -0.01 8.65
N PRO A 108 -5.09 0.44 8.24
CA PRO A 108 -6.33 -0.27 8.50
C PRO A 108 -6.39 -1.51 7.60
N LEU A 109 -5.84 -2.61 8.08
CA LEU A 109 -5.86 -3.89 7.37
C LEU A 109 -7.29 -4.47 7.24
N ALA A 110 -8.27 -3.90 7.94
CA ALA A 110 -9.63 -4.41 8.01
C ALA A 110 -10.68 -3.30 8.20
N ASP A 111 -10.99 -2.51 7.16
CA ASP A 111 -12.27 -1.74 7.12
C ASP A 111 -13.17 -2.13 5.93
N SER A 112 -12.97 -3.30 5.33
CA SER A 112 -14.01 -3.87 4.45
C SER A 112 -13.90 -5.40 4.35
N LEU A 113 -13.76 -6.05 5.51
CA LEU A 113 -14.07 -7.47 5.66
C LEU A 113 -15.33 -7.69 6.50
N ASP A 114 -15.92 -6.61 7.05
CA ASP A 114 -17.26 -6.67 7.63
C ASP A 114 -18.26 -6.28 6.54
N GLY A 115 -18.54 -7.25 5.68
CA GLY A 115 -19.91 -7.37 5.19
C GLY A 115 -20.57 -8.41 6.09
N PRO A 116 -21.74 -8.15 6.71
CA PRO A 116 -22.60 -9.26 7.03
C PRO A 116 -22.95 -9.92 5.69
N ALA A 117 -22.68 -11.22 5.65
CA ALA A 117 -23.06 -12.12 4.58
C ALA A 117 -24.46 -11.76 4.05
N GLY A 118 -24.65 -11.90 2.74
CA GLY A 118 -25.99 -12.04 2.20
C GLY A 118 -26.73 -13.11 2.99
N GLU A 119 -27.76 -12.70 3.71
CA GLU A 119 -28.83 -13.59 4.13
C GLU A 119 -29.78 -13.69 2.93
N ASP A 120 -29.68 -14.83 2.29
CA ASP A 120 -30.59 -15.39 1.29
C ASP A 120 -31.99 -15.59 1.90
N GLY A 121 -33.04 -15.21 1.16
CA GLY A 121 -34.45 -15.43 1.54
C GLY A 121 -35.43 -14.47 0.87
#